data_AF-A0A6I7NUI9-F1
#
_entry.id   AF-A0A6I7NUI9-F1
#
_cell.length_a   1.000
_cell.length_b   1.000
_cell.length_c   1.000
_cell.angle_alpha   90.00
_cell.angle_beta   90.00
_cell.angle_gamma   90.00
#
_symmetry.space_group_name_H-M   'P 1'
#
loop_
_entity.id
_entity.type
_entity.pdbx_description
1 polymer ?
#
loop_
_entity_poly.entity_id
_entity_poly.type
_entity_poly.pdbx_seq_one_letter_code
_entity_poly.pdbx_strand_id
1 'polypeptide(L)'
;MNKFPIVEMLAFYCRFERLRKPAWRPEFVRQMKRVRSCHSKVDGGVKKSYYSVETQAGEIVNLVYNEEELTWLLESPDAFPGHEIDRVLALIKRHKHLPSRAHRIVPYRFEIIPKSLVNRKVWDTEPPLVNRVQPYRFQTGRIPSTQAVDIATRHLENVMITKHLHYVVETDRGRFYHLVFILDESDWRLMQEVDEQFFFVK
;
A
#
# COMPACT_ATOMS: atom_id res chain seq x y z
N MET A 1 -21.57 -6.88 -13.28
CA MET A 1 -21.45 -7.93 -12.24
C MET A 1 -19.98 -8.05 -11.87
N ASN A 2 -19.56 -7.61 -10.68
CA ASN A 2 -18.15 -7.64 -10.28
C ASN A 2 -17.73 -9.09 -10.03
N LYS A 3 -16.89 -9.67 -10.91
CA LYS A 3 -16.53 -11.10 -10.92
C LYS A 3 -15.71 -11.57 -9.71
N PHE A 4 -15.12 -10.66 -8.93
CA PHE A 4 -14.16 -11.01 -7.87
C PHE A 4 -14.44 -10.23 -6.57
N PRO A 5 -14.40 -10.88 -5.40
CA PRO A 5 -14.69 -10.23 -4.13
C PRO A 5 -13.61 -9.21 -3.75
N ILE A 6 -14.05 -8.07 -3.20
CA ILE A 6 -13.17 -7.08 -2.58
C ILE A 6 -12.68 -7.64 -1.24
N VAL A 7 -11.38 -7.49 -0.99
CA VAL A 7 -10.75 -7.94 0.25
C VAL A 7 -10.38 -6.75 1.11
N GLU A 8 -10.38 -6.96 2.43
CA GLU A 8 -9.73 -6.03 3.33
C GLU A 8 -8.24 -6.32 3.34
N MET A 9 -7.43 -5.27 3.19
CA MET A 9 -6.00 -5.41 2.94
C MET A 9 -5.21 -4.46 3.82
N LEU A 10 -4.23 -4.98 4.55
CA LEU A 10 -3.05 -4.23 4.91
C LEU A 10 -2.08 -4.29 3.74
N ALA A 11 -1.81 -3.15 3.13
CA ALA A 11 -0.88 -3.01 2.01
C ALA A 11 0.38 -2.28 2.48
N PHE A 12 1.53 -2.78 2.06
CA PHE A 12 2.82 -2.21 2.36
C PHE A 12 3.32 -1.42 1.16
N TYR A 13 3.62 -0.15 1.37
CA TYR A 13 4.15 0.77 0.39
C TYR A 13 5.62 1.01 0.68
N CYS A 14 6.44 1.06 -0.36
CA CYS A 14 7.85 1.43 -0.27
C CYS A 14 8.19 2.31 -1.46
N ARG A 15 8.82 3.46 -1.19
CA ARG A 15 9.08 4.45 -2.23
C ARG A 15 10.44 4.25 -2.90
N PHE A 16 11.49 4.02 -2.12
CA PHE A 16 12.85 4.11 -2.65
C PHE A 16 13.55 2.76 -2.82
N GLU A 17 13.20 1.78 -2.01
CA GLU A 17 13.86 0.46 -2.02
C GLU A 17 12.94 -0.64 -2.55
N ARG A 18 13.49 -1.54 -3.36
CA ARG A 18 12.81 -2.80 -3.68
C ARG A 18 13.05 -3.79 -2.53
N LEU A 19 12.12 -3.83 -1.59
CA LEU A 19 12.15 -4.83 -0.53
C LEU A 19 11.56 -6.16 -1.02
N ARG A 20 12.35 -7.24 -0.93
CA ARG A 20 11.83 -8.60 -1.15
C ARG A 20 10.75 -8.94 -0.14
N LYS A 21 10.98 -8.56 1.13
CA LYS A 21 10.02 -8.73 2.23
C LYS A 21 9.82 -7.40 2.96
N PRO A 22 8.59 -7.07 3.38
CA PRO A 22 8.32 -5.89 4.21
C PRO A 22 9.25 -5.86 5.43
N ALA A 23 9.97 -4.77 5.62
CA ALA A 23 10.90 -4.58 6.72
C ALA A 23 10.81 -3.13 7.22
N TRP A 24 11.17 -2.92 8.49
CA TRP A 24 11.13 -1.60 9.13
C TRP A 24 12.49 -1.23 9.70
N ARG A 25 12.80 0.05 9.71
CA ARG A 25 13.91 0.68 10.45
C ARG A 25 13.34 1.23 11.77
N PRO A 26 13.46 0.51 12.89
CA PRO A 26 12.72 0.79 14.12
C PRO A 26 12.85 2.24 14.61
N GLU A 27 14.02 2.86 14.43
CA GLU A 27 14.36 4.22 14.83
C GLU A 27 13.56 5.31 14.09
N PHE A 28 13.06 5.01 12.89
CA PHE A 28 12.32 5.96 12.06
C PHE A 28 10.81 5.68 12.03
N VAL A 29 10.37 4.60 12.67
CA VAL A 29 8.98 4.18 12.66
C VAL A 29 8.13 5.10 13.53
N ARG A 30 6.95 5.42 13.00
CA ARG A 30 5.83 6.00 13.73
C ARG A 30 4.64 5.06 13.64
N GLN A 31 4.00 4.83 14.79
CA GLN A 31 2.76 4.08 14.89
C GLN A 31 1.59 5.04 14.99
N MET A 32 0.55 4.83 14.18
CA MET A 32 -0.67 5.61 14.28
C MET A 32 -1.38 5.28 15.60
N LYS A 33 -1.75 6.32 16.35
CA LYS A 33 -2.74 6.22 17.43
C LYS A 33 -4.16 6.45 16.88
N ARG A 34 -4.36 7.52 16.10
CA ARG A 34 -5.61 7.78 15.37
C ARG A 34 -5.39 8.73 14.20
N VAL A 35 -6.29 8.66 13.21
CA VAL A 35 -6.45 9.72 12.21
C VAL A 35 -7.36 10.79 12.81
N ARG A 36 -6.86 12.02 12.95
CA ARG A 36 -7.62 13.17 13.49
C ARG A 36 -8.57 13.73 12.45
N SER A 37 -8.12 13.81 11.21
CA SER A 37 -8.91 14.24 10.06
C SER A 37 -8.35 13.61 8.78
N CYS A 38 -9.22 13.41 7.79
CA CYS A 38 -8.80 13.01 6.46
C CYS A 38 -9.79 13.50 5.41
N HIS A 39 -9.31 13.76 4.21
CA HIS A 39 -10.13 14.16 3.07
C HIS A 39 -9.45 13.76 1.77
N SER A 40 -10.22 13.73 0.68
CA SER A 40 -9.68 13.47 -0.66
C SER A 40 -9.97 14.66 -1.55
N LYS A 41 -9.03 15.01 -2.43
CA LYS A 41 -9.14 16.12 -3.37
C LYS A 41 -8.46 15.76 -4.68
N VAL A 42 -8.96 16.31 -5.79
CA VAL A 42 -8.25 16.32 -7.06
C VAL A 42 -7.43 17.61 -7.12
N ASP A 43 -6.11 17.47 -7.24
CA ASP A 43 -5.15 18.56 -7.25
C ASP A 43 -4.23 18.43 -8.46
N GLY A 44 -4.26 19.41 -9.36
CA GLY A 44 -3.56 19.34 -10.65
C GLY A 44 -4.01 18.18 -11.54
N GLY A 45 -5.27 17.76 -11.44
CA GLY A 45 -5.81 16.59 -12.15
C GLY A 45 -5.51 15.24 -11.48
N VAL A 46 -4.67 15.21 -10.44
CA VAL A 46 -4.28 13.98 -9.73
C VAL A 46 -5.12 13.79 -8.47
N LYS A 47 -5.63 12.58 -8.27
CA LYS A 47 -6.34 12.21 -7.03
C LYS A 47 -5.37 12.04 -5.87
N LYS A 48 -5.60 12.81 -4.80
CA LYS A 48 -4.81 12.76 -3.56
C LYS A 48 -5.72 12.59 -2.35
N SER A 49 -5.22 11.83 -1.37
CA SER A 49 -5.83 11.70 -0.05
C SER A 49 -4.91 12.28 1.01
N TYR A 50 -5.47 13.11 1.89
CA TYR A 50 -4.76 13.89 2.89
C TYR A 50 -5.16 13.43 4.29
N TYR A 51 -4.20 13.40 5.21
CA TYR A 51 -4.37 12.86 6.55
C TYR A 51 -3.65 13.72 7.57
N SER A 52 -4.33 14.02 8.68
CA SER A 52 -3.67 14.46 9.91
C SER A 52 -3.66 13.30 10.90
N VAL A 53 -2.48 12.77 11.20
CA VAL A 53 -2.29 11.56 12.00
C VAL A 53 -1.68 11.91 13.36
N GLU A 54 -2.33 11.49 14.44
CA GLU A 54 -1.72 11.49 15.78
C GLU A 54 -0.96 10.17 15.97
N THR A 55 0.32 10.24 16.28
CA THR A 55 1.16 9.07 16.57
C THR A 55 0.97 8.59 18.01
N GLN A 56 1.38 7.36 18.31
CA GLN A 56 1.41 6.86 19.69
C GLN A 56 2.35 7.66 20.60
N ALA A 57 3.36 8.32 20.03
CA ALA A 57 4.26 9.24 20.74
C ALA A 57 3.64 10.64 20.97
N GLY A 58 2.43 10.91 20.44
CA GLY A 58 1.75 12.19 20.59
C GLY A 58 2.09 13.24 19.53
N GLU A 59 2.95 12.91 18.56
CA GLU A 59 3.26 13.79 17.43
C GLU A 59 2.06 13.88 16.48
N ILE A 60 1.87 15.02 15.83
CA ILE A 60 0.90 15.19 14.74
C ILE A 60 1.69 15.23 13.43
N VAL A 61 1.40 14.29 12.54
CA VAL A 61 2.05 14.17 11.23
C VAL A 61 1.00 14.31 10.15
N ASN A 62 1.23 15.24 9.23
CA ASN A 62 0.37 15.42 8.07
C ASN A 62 0.94 14.66 6.86
N LEU A 63 0.15 13.75 6.30
CA LEU A 63 0.53 12.88 5.20
C LEU A 63 -0.34 13.14 3.97
N VAL A 64 0.25 13.00 2.79
CA VAL A 64 -0.44 13.00 1.50
C VAL A 64 -0.16 11.69 0.79
N TYR A 65 -1.22 11.03 0.34
CA TYR A 65 -1.15 9.86 -0.52
C TYR A 65 -1.56 10.26 -1.94
N ASN A 66 -0.64 10.10 -2.89
CA ASN A 66 -0.96 10.18 -4.30
C ASN A 66 -1.54 8.84 -4.76
N GLU A 67 -2.84 8.82 -5.09
CA GLU A 67 -3.56 7.59 -5.38
C GLU A 67 -3.19 6.98 -6.74
N GLU A 68 -2.69 7.79 -7.66
CA GLU A 68 -2.33 7.37 -9.03
C GLU A 68 -0.89 6.85 -9.08
N GLU A 69 0.01 7.52 -8.35
CA GLU A 69 1.43 7.15 -8.29
C GLU A 69 1.75 6.19 -7.14
N LEU A 70 0.80 5.90 -6.25
CA LEU A 70 0.97 5.01 -5.10
C LEU A 70 2.10 5.46 -4.15
N THR A 71 2.31 6.77 -4.03
CA THR A 71 3.38 7.35 -3.20
C THR A 71 2.81 8.09 -2.00
N TRP A 72 3.44 7.90 -0.85
CA TRP A 72 3.15 8.64 0.38
C TRP A 72 4.20 9.73 0.61
N LEU A 73 3.75 10.91 1.06
CA LEU A 73 4.56 12.11 1.23
C LEU A 73 4.19 12.82 2.55
N LEU A 74 5.11 13.62 3.08
CA LEU A 74 4.79 14.62 4.11
C LEU A 74 4.10 15.81 3.43
N GLU A 75 2.97 16.26 3.98
CA GLU A 75 2.25 17.43 3.46
C GLU A 75 3.01 18.73 3.71
N SER A 76 3.60 18.85 4.90
CA SER A 76 4.35 20.04 5.34
C SER A 76 5.78 19.62 5.67
N PRO A 77 6.70 19.64 4.69
CA PRO A 77 8.10 19.26 4.90
C PRO A 77 8.80 20.08 5.99
N ASP A 78 8.33 21.30 6.27
CA ASP A 78 8.91 22.19 7.27
C ASP A 78 8.84 21.64 8.69
N ALA A 79 7.85 20.77 8.99
CA ALA A 79 7.75 20.09 10.28
C ALA A 79 8.84 19.01 10.45
N PHE A 80 9.38 18.50 9.34
CA PHE A 80 10.42 17.47 9.32
C PHE A 80 11.46 17.81 8.24
N PRO A 81 12.23 18.91 8.43
CA PRO A 81 13.15 19.38 7.40
C PRO A 81 14.21 18.31 7.11
N GLY A 82 14.49 18.10 5.83
CA GLY A 82 15.44 17.07 5.41
C GLY A 82 14.98 15.63 5.61
N HIS A 83 13.69 15.38 5.89
CA HIS A 83 13.12 14.05 6.00
C HIS A 83 12.10 13.76 4.90
N GLU A 84 11.85 12.47 4.63
CA GLU A 84 10.85 11.99 3.67
C GLU A 84 10.16 10.73 4.20
N ILE A 85 8.98 10.42 3.65
CA ILE A 85 8.33 9.12 3.82
C ILE A 85 8.95 8.12 2.84
N ASP A 86 9.30 6.94 3.35
CA ASP A 86 9.68 5.81 2.49
C ASP A 86 8.70 4.66 2.59
N ARG A 87 8.45 4.16 3.81
CA ARG A 87 7.67 2.95 4.04
C ARG A 87 6.38 3.28 4.75
N VAL A 88 5.25 2.77 4.25
CA VAL A 88 3.93 2.94 4.85
C VAL A 88 3.16 1.63 4.82
N LEU A 89 2.56 1.26 5.93
CA LEU A 89 1.55 0.21 6.02
C LEU A 89 0.19 0.88 6.13
N ALA A 90 -0.66 0.67 5.15
CA ALA A 90 -2.01 1.24 5.13
C ALA A 90 -3.06 0.14 5.11
N LEU A 91 -4.13 0.33 5.90
CA LEU A 91 -5.33 -0.47 5.86
C LEU A 91 -6.26 0.06 4.77
N ILE A 92 -6.59 -0.80 3.81
CA ILE A 92 -7.56 -0.54 2.75
C ILE A 92 -8.81 -1.34 3.07
N LYS A 93 -9.85 -0.63 3.47
CA LYS A 93 -11.13 -1.20 3.88
C LYS A 93 -11.92 -1.70 2.67
N ARG A 94 -12.51 -2.88 2.82
CA ARG A 94 -13.40 -3.48 1.79
C ARG A 94 -14.67 -2.66 1.54
N HIS A 95 -15.12 -1.89 2.52
CA HIS A 95 -16.37 -1.14 2.46
C HIS A 95 -16.21 0.12 1.60
N LYS A 96 -17.00 0.21 0.52
CA LYS A 96 -16.99 1.33 -0.42
C LYS A 96 -17.78 2.56 0.06
N HIS A 97 -18.77 2.36 0.92
CA HIS A 97 -19.67 3.41 1.40
C HIS A 97 -19.06 4.18 2.57
N LEU A 98 -17.92 4.84 2.33
CA LEU A 98 -17.30 5.75 3.28
C LEU A 98 -17.29 7.18 2.71
N PRO A 99 -17.23 8.21 3.57
CA PRO A 99 -17.41 9.61 3.13
C PRO A 99 -16.41 10.07 2.06
N SER A 100 -15.22 9.49 2.03
CA SER A 100 -14.23 9.69 0.97
C SER A 100 -13.28 8.49 0.85
N ARG A 101 -12.43 8.48 -0.18
CA ARG A 101 -11.38 7.46 -0.34
C ARG A 101 -10.36 7.49 0.80
N ALA A 102 -10.05 8.66 1.33
CA ALA A 102 -9.16 8.80 2.48
C ALA A 102 -9.71 8.03 3.72
N HIS A 103 -11.03 7.91 3.88
CA HIS A 103 -11.61 7.11 4.96
C HIS A 103 -11.44 5.60 4.75
N ARG A 104 -11.25 5.17 3.49
CA ARG A 104 -11.04 3.76 3.10
C ARG A 104 -9.59 3.33 3.25
N ILE A 105 -8.64 4.22 3.01
CA ILE A 105 -7.20 3.96 3.03
C ILE A 105 -6.62 4.64 4.26
N VAL A 106 -6.29 3.89 5.30
CA VAL A 106 -5.88 4.44 6.60
C VAL A 106 -4.42 4.10 6.87
N PRO A 107 -3.51 5.08 6.99
CA PRO A 107 -2.11 4.80 7.33
C PRO A 107 -2.03 4.29 8.77
N TYR A 108 -1.47 3.10 8.97
CA TYR A 108 -1.39 2.43 10.27
C TYR A 108 -0.01 2.58 10.90
N ARG A 109 1.03 2.48 10.07
CA ARG A 109 2.45 2.58 10.46
C ARG A 109 3.23 3.18 9.32
N PHE A 110 4.18 4.06 9.60
CA PHE A 110 4.99 4.69 8.55
C PHE A 110 6.38 5.06 9.07
N GLU A 111 7.31 5.28 8.14
CA GLU A 111 8.65 5.76 8.44
C GLU A 111 8.84 7.21 7.98
N ILE A 112 9.44 8.02 8.85
CA ILE A 112 9.96 9.34 8.51
C ILE A 112 11.48 9.24 8.60
N ILE A 113 12.16 9.22 7.45
CA ILE A 113 13.61 9.00 7.36
C ILE A 113 14.35 10.24 6.90
N PRO A 114 15.59 10.47 7.36
CA PRO A 114 16.47 11.48 6.77
C PRO A 114 16.72 11.20 5.29
N LYS A 115 16.67 12.24 4.45
CA LYS A 115 16.94 12.14 3.00
C LYS A 115 18.32 11.55 2.70
N SER A 116 19.30 11.77 3.56
CA SER A 116 20.65 11.22 3.44
C SER A 116 20.72 9.70 3.56
N LEU A 117 19.71 9.07 4.20
CA LEU A 117 19.62 7.63 4.37
C LEU A 117 18.71 6.96 3.32
N VAL A 118 18.18 7.73 2.38
CA VAL A 118 17.36 7.21 1.28
C VAL A 118 18.26 6.50 0.28
N ASN A 119 18.09 5.19 0.13
CA ASN A 119 18.81 4.41 -0.86
C ASN A 119 18.14 4.52 -2.23
N ARG A 120 18.50 5.56 -2.99
CA ARG A 120 18.02 5.74 -4.38
C ARG A 120 18.75 4.86 -5.39
N LYS A 121 19.77 4.10 -4.98
CA LYS A 121 20.68 3.39 -5.90
C LYS A 121 20.05 2.18 -6.60
N VAL A 122 18.88 1.72 -6.15
CA VAL A 122 18.21 0.54 -6.71
C VAL A 122 17.50 0.86 -8.03
N TRP A 123 17.12 2.13 -8.22
CA TRP A 123 16.40 2.57 -9.41
C TRP A 123 16.98 3.89 -9.90
N ASP A 124 17.37 3.96 -11.18
CA ASP A 124 17.79 5.20 -11.82
C ASP A 124 16.64 6.22 -11.92
N THR A 125 15.39 5.75 -11.75
CA THR A 125 14.12 6.52 -11.74
C THR A 125 13.18 6.02 -10.62
N GLU A 126 11.97 6.56 -10.48
CA GLU A 126 11.00 6.05 -9.49
C GLU A 126 10.60 4.59 -9.81
N PRO A 127 10.41 3.69 -8.81
CA PRO A 127 10.10 2.27 -9.07
C PRO A 127 8.85 2.10 -9.95
N PRO A 128 8.72 1.00 -10.72
CA PRO A 128 7.46 0.68 -11.40
C PRO A 128 6.28 0.59 -10.41
N LEU A 129 5.06 0.97 -10.83
CA LEU A 129 3.87 1.00 -9.96
C LEU A 129 3.64 -0.32 -9.18
N VAL A 130 3.84 -1.47 -9.83
CA VAL A 130 3.70 -2.83 -9.23
C VAL A 130 4.71 -3.13 -8.12
N ASN A 131 5.73 -2.30 -7.99
CA ASN A 131 6.73 -2.39 -6.93
C ASN A 131 6.52 -1.37 -5.81
N ARG A 132 5.64 -0.37 -6.01
CA ARG A 132 5.40 0.69 -5.01
C ARG A 132 4.43 0.27 -3.91
N VAL A 133 3.59 -0.72 -4.18
CA VAL A 133 2.66 -1.32 -3.21
C VAL A 133 2.78 -2.83 -3.28
N GLN A 134 2.59 -3.50 -2.15
CA GLN A 134 2.53 -4.95 -2.10
C GLN A 134 1.54 -5.43 -1.02
N PRO A 135 0.90 -6.59 -1.22
CA PRO A 135 0.09 -7.22 -0.19
C PRO A 135 0.94 -7.50 1.06
N TYR A 136 0.41 -7.16 2.24
CA TYR A 136 1.03 -7.50 3.52
C TYR A 136 0.19 -8.52 4.26
N ARG A 137 -1.09 -8.21 4.50
CA ARG A 137 -2.02 -9.11 5.19
C ARG A 137 -3.41 -8.85 4.67
N PHE A 138 -4.20 -9.90 4.45
CA PHE A 138 -5.54 -9.73 3.92
C PHE A 138 -6.54 -10.65 4.61
N GLN A 139 -7.82 -10.28 4.50
CA GLN A 139 -8.92 -11.11 4.92
C GLN A 139 -10.14 -10.94 4.04
N THR A 140 -10.95 -11.98 3.98
CA THR A 140 -12.25 -11.99 3.31
C THR A 140 -13.29 -12.61 4.25
N GLY A 141 -14.56 -12.68 3.82
CA GLY A 141 -15.56 -13.40 4.61
C GLY A 141 -15.28 -14.90 4.75
N ARG A 142 -14.45 -15.47 3.87
CA ARG A 142 -14.12 -16.91 3.84
C ARG A 142 -12.68 -17.21 4.22
N ILE A 143 -11.77 -16.27 3.99
CA ILE A 143 -10.35 -16.41 4.29
C ILE A 143 -10.09 -15.59 5.56
N PRO A 144 -9.68 -16.24 6.66
CA PRO A 144 -9.31 -15.52 7.87
C PRO A 144 -8.11 -14.61 7.62
N SER A 145 -7.80 -13.72 8.56
CA SER A 145 -6.61 -12.87 8.47
C SER A 145 -5.36 -13.69 8.20
N THR A 146 -4.75 -13.46 7.03
CA THR A 146 -3.66 -14.27 6.48
C THR A 146 -2.52 -13.36 6.04
N GLN A 147 -1.29 -13.70 6.42
CA GLN A 147 -0.10 -12.91 6.15
C GLN A 147 0.51 -13.33 4.81
N ALA A 148 0.83 -12.38 3.94
CA ALA A 148 1.70 -12.63 2.78
C ALA A 148 3.16 -12.69 3.24
N VAL A 149 3.87 -13.75 2.86
CA VAL A 149 5.26 -14.02 3.26
C VAL A 149 6.26 -13.92 2.11
N ASP A 150 5.81 -14.18 0.89
CA ASP A 150 6.56 -13.94 -0.35
C ASP A 150 5.62 -13.58 -1.51
N ILE A 151 6.18 -12.99 -2.56
CA ILE A 151 5.47 -12.65 -3.80
C ILE A 151 6.14 -13.41 -4.93
N ALA A 152 5.53 -14.53 -5.31
CA ALA A 152 6.06 -15.41 -6.34
C ALA A 152 6.07 -14.74 -7.71
N THR A 153 4.97 -14.06 -8.06
CA THR A 153 4.84 -13.35 -9.34
C THR A 153 4.15 -12.02 -9.12
N ARG A 154 4.59 -10.98 -9.85
CA ARG A 154 3.87 -9.70 -9.94
C ARG A 154 3.98 -9.11 -11.33
N HIS A 155 2.93 -8.46 -11.82
CA HIS A 155 2.96 -7.71 -13.08
C HIS A 155 1.90 -6.61 -13.11
N LEU A 156 2.07 -5.68 -14.05
CA LEU A 156 1.12 -4.62 -14.36
C LEU A 156 0.37 -4.98 -15.65
N GLU A 157 -0.95 -4.91 -15.62
CA GLU A 157 -1.80 -5.02 -16.80
C GLU A 157 -2.50 -3.67 -17.05
N ASN A 158 -2.41 -3.15 -18.27
CA ASN A 158 -3.16 -1.96 -18.69
C ASN A 158 -4.51 -2.41 -19.26
N VAL A 159 -5.61 -2.03 -18.63
CA VAL A 159 -6.96 -2.46 -19.00
C VAL A 159 -7.79 -1.25 -19.39
N MET A 160 -7.96 -1.00 -20.70
CA MET A 160 -8.72 0.10 -21.35
C MET A 160 -8.77 1.48 -20.64
N ILE A 161 -9.37 1.57 -19.45
CA ILE A 161 -9.56 2.79 -18.64
C ILE A 161 -8.75 2.82 -17.33
N THR A 162 -8.11 1.72 -16.93
CA THR A 162 -7.44 1.57 -15.63
C THR A 162 -6.19 0.68 -15.72
N LYS A 163 -5.48 0.58 -14.60
CA LYS A 163 -4.32 -0.28 -14.41
C LYS A 163 -4.62 -1.30 -13.33
N HIS A 164 -4.33 -2.56 -13.61
CA HIS A 164 -4.41 -3.64 -12.65
C HIS A 164 -3.01 -4.07 -12.24
N LEU A 165 -2.77 -4.18 -10.94
CA LEU A 165 -1.51 -4.64 -10.38
C LEU A 165 -1.74 -6.03 -9.80
N HIS A 166 -1.14 -7.02 -10.44
CA HIS A 166 -1.37 -8.44 -10.16
C HIS A 166 -0.26 -8.96 -9.26
N TYR A 167 -0.64 -9.75 -8.26
CA TYR A 167 0.25 -10.38 -7.30
C TYR A 167 -0.18 -11.83 -7.05
N VAL A 168 0.73 -12.78 -7.25
CA VAL A 168 0.60 -14.14 -6.73
C VAL A 168 1.43 -14.20 -5.45
N VAL A 169 0.75 -14.34 -4.32
CA VAL A 169 1.38 -14.29 -2.99
C VAL A 169 1.39 -15.65 -2.32
N GLU A 170 2.51 -16.00 -1.72
CA GLU A 170 2.61 -17.10 -0.77
C GLU A 170 2.18 -16.60 0.61
N THR A 171 1.47 -17.42 1.37
CA THR A 171 0.98 -17.06 2.71
C THR A 171 1.68 -17.82 3.83
N ASP A 172 1.54 -17.32 5.05
CA ASP A 172 2.00 -17.97 6.29
C ASP A 172 1.41 -19.38 6.53
N ARG A 173 0.41 -19.76 5.74
CA ARG A 173 -0.21 -21.09 5.75
C ARG A 173 0.24 -21.98 4.58
N GLY A 174 1.24 -21.55 3.82
CA GLY A 174 1.74 -22.28 2.65
C GLY A 174 0.76 -22.34 1.47
N ARG A 175 -0.23 -21.43 1.42
CA ARG A 175 -1.21 -21.35 0.31
C ARG A 175 -0.89 -20.17 -0.60
N PHE A 176 -1.23 -20.29 -1.88
CA PHE A 176 -1.01 -19.24 -2.87
C PHE A 176 -2.32 -18.56 -3.27
N TYR A 177 -2.29 -17.23 -3.37
CA TYR A 177 -3.47 -16.46 -3.77
C TYR A 177 -3.12 -15.45 -4.85
N HIS A 178 -4.00 -15.33 -5.85
CA HIS A 178 -3.92 -14.28 -6.86
C HIS A 178 -4.76 -13.08 -6.40
N LEU A 179 -4.06 -12.00 -6.06
CA LEU A 179 -4.62 -10.72 -5.66
C LEU A 179 -4.40 -9.69 -6.76
N VAL A 180 -5.38 -8.81 -6.96
CA VAL A 180 -5.31 -7.71 -7.91
C VAL A 180 -5.66 -6.41 -7.22
N PHE A 181 -4.80 -5.41 -7.35
CA PHE A 181 -5.12 -4.03 -6.99
C PHE A 181 -5.59 -3.27 -8.23
N ILE A 182 -6.82 -2.77 -8.20
CA ILE A 182 -7.42 -1.97 -9.27
C ILE A 182 -7.16 -0.50 -8.92
N LEU A 183 -6.31 0.17 -9.72
CA LEU A 183 -5.74 1.47 -9.38
C LEU A 183 -6.79 2.57 -9.22
N ASP A 184 -7.66 2.72 -10.23
CA ASP A 184 -8.69 3.77 -10.25
C ASP A 184 -9.74 3.58 -9.17
N GLU A 185 -10.13 2.35 -8.83
CA GLU A 185 -11.04 2.02 -7.72
C GLU A 185 -10.36 2.08 -6.34
N SER A 186 -9.03 1.98 -6.29
CA SER A 186 -8.23 1.82 -5.09
C SER A 186 -8.64 0.61 -4.25
N ASP A 187 -8.92 -0.51 -4.92
CA ASP A 187 -9.43 -1.73 -4.31
C ASP A 187 -8.52 -2.92 -4.50
N TRP A 188 -8.43 -3.75 -3.46
CA TRP A 188 -7.87 -5.09 -3.56
C TRP A 188 -8.97 -6.11 -3.81
N ARG A 189 -8.74 -7.00 -4.77
CA ARG A 189 -9.65 -8.10 -5.09
C ARG A 189 -8.92 -9.43 -5.07
N LEU A 190 -9.62 -10.46 -4.61
CA LEU A 190 -9.16 -11.84 -4.68
C LEU A 190 -9.70 -12.47 -5.95
N MET A 191 -8.81 -12.83 -6.86
CA MET A 191 -9.17 -13.49 -8.11
C MET A 191 -9.50 -14.94 -7.85
N GLN A 192 -8.53 -15.66 -7.29
CA GLN A 192 -8.63 -17.08 -6.96
C GLN A 192 -7.52 -17.49 -6.00
N GLU A 193 -7.73 -18.65 -5.38
CA GLU A 193 -6.62 -19.43 -4.84
C GLU A 193 -5.90 -20.14 -5.98
N VAL A 194 -4.58 -20.22 -5.88
CA VAL A 194 -3.72 -20.83 -6.89
C VAL A 194 -3.11 -22.09 -6.29
N ASP A 195 -3.14 -23.17 -7.05
CA ASP A 195 -2.39 -24.37 -6.71
C ASP A 195 -0.95 -24.25 -7.24
N GLU A 196 0.02 -24.45 -6.36
CA GLU A 196 1.45 -24.35 -6.66
C GLU A 196 1.84 -25.24 -7.85
N GLN A 197 1.28 -26.46 -7.92
CA GLN A 197 1.63 -27.46 -8.92
C GLN A 197 1.21 -27.07 -10.35
N PHE A 198 0.17 -26.26 -10.48
CA PHE A 198 -0.35 -25.83 -11.78
C PHE A 198 0.26 -24.51 -12.26
N PHE A 199 0.83 -23.71 -11.36
CA PHE A 199 1.29 -22.36 -11.68
C PHE A 199 2.80 -22.23 -11.83
N PHE A 200 3.58 -23.10 -11.17
CA PHE A 200 5.05 -23.04 -11.17
C PHE A 200 5.68 -24.29 -11.80
N VAL A 201 5.08 -24.80 -12.88
CA VAL A 201 5.67 -25.88 -13.68
C VAL A 201 7.08 -25.45 -14.09
N LYS A 202 8.09 -26.14 -13.54
CA LYS A 202 9.50 -25.95 -13.88
C LYS A 202 9.86 -26.70 -15.14
#